data_AF-A0A821Q431-F1
#
_entry.id   AF-A0A821Q431-F1
#
_cell.length_a   1.000
_cell.length_b   1.000
_cell.length_c   1.000
_cell.angle_alpha   90.00
_cell.angle_beta   90.00
_cell.angle_gamma   90.00
#
_symmetry.space_group_name_H-M   'P 1'
#
loop_
_entity.id
_entity.type
_entity.pdbx_description
1 polymer ?
#
loop_
_entity_poly.entity_id
_entity_poly.type
_entity_poly.pdbx_seq_one_letter_code
_entity_poly.pdbx_strand_id
1 'polypeptide(L)'
;MIACLNKFEDIIKVLLNYSELDLEVLNDIQLIEKDQSLLMYENVTVLWAAAAIDNFKIVKLLVEHGARINHKTKTNSTAFRCACCNGNINIAHYLNENGADTRITKIHNETNLMASVYNEDLQMTTYLVDELGCDVNETTNDGRSSLYIAVGRKSLELVQFLLKHGARNFQTNYDHMSPLLLAAEKRQISLVNVISPQCSLLEQIEAQELIGSAFACREHGICDLKKSFEYFYRALELRSTYNLPKVRQLSTVEVLDNRQECQTIDELKKIRLNDDHMYTEALLVRERLLGPTNVRYCRSLRFRGALLADSAQHHRGVDFWLYELSLRRQYSLSIDINDLRQWASIFSDMIRKSLWIPIVAWQTIITVIVDELEHNKKDFDYNLHTLLFLITIFSQALLKSMISHDDHKIFYRHIRSIAQRQYVTQTCGSSLLHLSLSNQTSANDYFIDFICKYPCLHTVRILLQYGADVNAIDAVRNTPLHIFASTSTIVDDTIIQYLCDAGAHLDYVNALGETSIDVATNLNIKQFLKTVTKHSLKCLCARLIQKNSIPFHGKIANSLIGFVKKH
;
A
#
# COMPACT_ATOMS: atom_id res chain seq x y z
N MET A 1 -34.58 -0.08 8.09
CA MET A 1 -33.12 0.12 8.23
C MET A 1 -32.73 1.12 9.32
N ILE A 2 -33.08 2.42 9.21
CA ILE A 2 -32.64 3.46 10.17
C ILE A 2 -33.00 3.14 11.63
N ALA A 3 -34.23 2.68 11.90
CA ALA A 3 -34.65 2.29 13.24
C ALA A 3 -33.79 1.14 13.82
N CYS A 4 -33.36 0.20 12.97
CA CYS A 4 -32.45 -0.89 13.34
C CYS A 4 -31.08 -0.34 13.74
N LEU A 5 -30.45 0.49 12.88
CA LEU A 5 -29.13 1.06 13.15
C LEU A 5 -29.08 1.87 14.46
N ASN A 6 -30.17 2.56 14.79
CA ASN A 6 -30.30 3.32 16.04
C ASN A 6 -30.80 2.49 17.24
N LYS A 7 -30.99 1.18 17.07
CA LYS A 7 -31.48 0.25 18.11
C LYS A 7 -32.85 0.63 18.70
N PHE A 8 -33.72 1.24 17.91
CA PHE A 8 -35.08 1.63 18.32
C PHE A 8 -36.06 0.45 18.25
N GLU A 9 -35.98 -0.45 19.22
CA GLU A 9 -36.77 -1.69 19.28
C GLU A 9 -38.29 -1.46 19.16
N ASP A 10 -38.83 -0.45 19.85
CA ASP A 10 -40.28 -0.20 19.85
C ASP A 10 -40.78 0.27 18.48
N ILE A 11 -40.00 1.13 17.81
CA ILE A 11 -40.30 1.57 16.45
C ILE A 11 -40.26 0.36 15.50
N ILE A 12 -39.29 -0.53 15.65
CA ILE A 12 -39.18 -1.73 14.82
C ILE A 12 -40.41 -2.63 15.00
N LYS A 13 -40.87 -2.87 16.24
CA LYS A 13 -42.10 -3.64 16.50
C LYS A 13 -43.32 -3.01 15.83
N VAL A 14 -43.45 -1.68 15.89
CA VAL A 14 -44.55 -0.97 15.22
C VAL A 14 -44.46 -1.14 13.71
N LEU A 15 -43.27 -1.00 13.12
CA LEU A 15 -43.06 -1.16 11.68
C LEU A 15 -43.34 -2.57 11.19
N LEU A 16 -42.98 -3.59 11.97
CA LEU A 16 -43.20 -5.00 11.62
C LEU A 16 -44.68 -5.41 11.55
N ASN A 17 -45.57 -4.65 12.19
CA ASN A 17 -47.02 -4.88 12.11
C ASN A 17 -47.65 -4.39 10.79
N TYR A 18 -46.92 -3.67 9.94
CA TYR A 18 -47.42 -3.22 8.64
C TYR A 18 -47.29 -4.33 7.59
N SER A 19 -48.41 -4.70 6.96
CA SER A 19 -48.50 -5.82 6.01
C SER A 19 -47.68 -5.67 4.73
N GLU A 20 -47.25 -4.46 4.39
CA GLU A 20 -46.47 -4.15 3.17
C GLU A 20 -44.96 -4.03 3.42
N LEU A 21 -44.49 -4.28 4.65
CA LEU A 21 -43.08 -4.11 4.97
C LEU A 21 -42.23 -5.20 4.31
N ASP A 22 -41.37 -4.81 3.39
CA ASP A 22 -40.35 -5.67 2.80
C ASP A 22 -39.04 -5.61 3.62
N LEU A 23 -38.66 -6.74 4.24
CA LEU A 23 -37.42 -6.89 5.02
C LEU A 23 -36.19 -7.10 4.13
N GLU A 24 -36.38 -7.37 2.85
CA GLU A 24 -35.32 -7.69 1.88
C GLU A 24 -34.83 -6.47 1.09
N VAL A 25 -35.32 -5.27 1.44
CA VAL A 25 -34.83 -4.02 0.86
C VAL A 25 -33.33 -3.86 1.17
N LEU A 26 -32.56 -3.74 0.10
CA LEU A 26 -31.11 -3.55 0.14
C LEU A 26 -30.78 -2.08 0.38
N ASN A 27 -29.88 -1.82 1.32
CA ASN A 27 -29.44 -0.49 1.65
C ASN A 27 -27.91 -0.44 1.72
N ASP A 28 -27.36 0.74 1.43
CA ASP A 28 -25.97 1.04 1.72
C ASP A 28 -25.89 1.70 3.10
N ILE A 29 -25.06 1.16 3.99
CA ILE A 29 -24.93 1.63 5.37
C ILE A 29 -23.48 1.92 5.73
N GLN A 30 -23.29 2.81 6.70
CA GLN A 30 -22.00 3.09 7.33
C GLN A 30 -21.99 2.49 8.72
N LEU A 31 -20.97 1.70 9.03
CA LEU A 31 -20.74 1.16 10.36
C LEU A 31 -19.35 1.54 10.84
N ILE A 32 -19.22 1.74 12.14
CA ILE A 32 -17.93 1.95 12.81
C ILE A 32 -17.44 0.58 13.28
N GLU A 33 -16.28 0.15 12.80
CA GLU A 33 -15.65 -1.09 13.26
C GLU A 33 -14.89 -0.91 14.58
N LYS A 34 -14.41 -2.03 15.16
CA LYS A 34 -13.68 -2.06 16.44
C LYS A 34 -12.42 -1.18 16.44
N ASP A 35 -11.84 -0.93 15.26
CA ASP A 35 -10.67 -0.07 15.06
C ASP A 35 -11.02 1.42 14.82
N GLN A 36 -12.28 1.80 15.05
CA GLN A 36 -12.83 3.14 14.78
C GLN A 36 -12.82 3.54 13.29
N SER A 37 -12.57 2.60 12.38
CA SER A 37 -12.71 2.85 10.95
C SER A 37 -14.19 2.93 10.57
N LEU A 38 -14.53 3.90 9.73
CA LEU A 38 -15.86 4.02 9.15
C LEU A 38 -15.88 3.24 7.84
N LEU A 39 -16.65 2.16 7.79
CA LEU A 39 -16.74 1.29 6.61
C LEU A 39 -18.13 1.35 5.98
N MET A 40 -18.12 1.48 4.66
CA MET A 40 -19.30 1.41 3.80
C MET A 40 -19.62 -0.04 3.51
N TYR A 41 -20.85 -0.45 3.82
CA TYR A 41 -21.39 -1.75 3.49
C TYR A 41 -22.53 -1.57 2.49
N GLU A 42 -22.32 -2.08 1.28
CA GLU A 42 -23.28 -1.94 0.20
C GLU A 42 -24.24 -3.13 0.09
N ASN A 43 -25.48 -2.85 -0.33
CA ASN A 43 -26.53 -3.84 -0.55
C ASN A 43 -26.71 -4.81 0.64
N VAL A 44 -26.96 -4.27 1.82
CA VAL A 44 -27.23 -5.09 3.02
C VAL A 44 -28.71 -5.07 3.40
N THR A 45 -29.20 -6.18 3.92
CA THR A 45 -30.56 -6.29 4.48
C THR A 45 -30.61 -5.82 5.92
N VAL A 46 -31.84 -5.56 6.42
CA VAL A 46 -32.03 -5.15 7.81
C VAL A 46 -31.60 -6.23 8.81
N LEU A 47 -31.75 -7.52 8.46
CA LEU A 47 -31.27 -8.63 9.30
C LEU A 47 -29.74 -8.67 9.39
N TRP A 48 -29.06 -8.46 8.27
CA TRP A 48 -27.60 -8.34 8.26
C TRP A 48 -27.14 -7.19 9.14
N ALA A 49 -27.77 -6.02 9.01
CA ALA A 49 -27.45 -4.84 9.82
C ALA A 49 -27.71 -5.09 11.32
N ALA A 50 -28.80 -5.76 11.68
CA ALA A 50 -29.13 -6.11 13.07
C ALA A 50 -28.07 -7.02 13.72
N ALA A 51 -27.55 -7.99 12.98
CA ALA A 51 -26.45 -8.84 13.44
C ALA A 51 -25.14 -8.05 13.54
N ALA A 52 -24.86 -7.16 12.59
CA ALA A 52 -23.65 -6.34 12.57
C ALA A 52 -23.56 -5.34 13.74
N ILE A 53 -24.68 -4.74 14.16
CA ILE A 53 -24.76 -3.85 15.34
C ILE A 53 -24.90 -4.59 16.68
N ASP A 54 -24.87 -5.91 16.63
CA ASP A 54 -24.88 -6.80 17.78
C ASP A 54 -26.14 -6.73 18.65
N ASN A 55 -27.33 -6.62 18.02
CA ASN A 55 -28.60 -6.56 18.76
C ASN A 55 -29.44 -7.83 18.57
N PHE A 56 -29.30 -8.77 19.51
CA PHE A 56 -30.01 -10.04 19.53
C PHE A 56 -31.53 -9.91 19.47
N LYS A 57 -32.12 -8.94 20.19
CA LYS A 57 -33.58 -8.77 20.22
C LYS A 57 -34.12 -8.36 18.85
N ILE A 58 -33.42 -7.46 18.16
CA ILE A 58 -33.81 -7.04 16.81
C ILE A 58 -33.64 -8.21 15.83
N VAL A 59 -32.53 -8.95 15.90
CA VAL A 59 -32.34 -10.16 15.08
C VAL A 59 -33.52 -11.13 15.27
N LYS A 60 -33.86 -11.43 16.52
CA LYS A 60 -34.99 -12.30 16.86
C LYS A 60 -36.30 -11.81 16.26
N LEU A 61 -36.65 -10.54 16.47
CA LEU A 61 -37.86 -9.94 15.90
C LEU A 61 -37.92 -10.06 14.38
N LEU A 62 -36.82 -9.76 13.69
CA LEU A 62 -36.76 -9.80 12.22
C LEU A 62 -36.93 -11.22 11.68
N VAL A 63 -36.30 -12.21 12.31
CA VAL A 63 -36.43 -13.62 11.92
C VAL A 63 -37.84 -14.14 12.16
N GLU A 64 -38.46 -13.81 13.31
CA GLU A 64 -39.85 -14.17 13.63
C GLU A 64 -40.86 -13.60 12.63
N HIS A 65 -40.52 -12.49 11.96
CA HIS A 65 -41.35 -11.86 10.91
C HIS A 65 -40.92 -12.24 9.48
N GLY A 66 -40.12 -13.31 9.32
CA GLY A 66 -39.85 -13.91 8.02
C GLY A 66 -38.69 -13.29 7.23
N ALA A 67 -37.78 -12.55 7.86
CA ALA A 67 -36.55 -12.11 7.19
C ALA A 67 -35.75 -13.31 6.64
N ARG A 68 -35.21 -13.18 5.43
CA ARG A 68 -34.42 -14.26 4.79
C ARG A 68 -33.06 -14.39 5.48
N ILE A 69 -32.94 -15.43 6.30
CA ILE A 69 -31.76 -15.70 7.13
C ILE A 69 -30.46 -15.80 6.31
N ASN A 70 -30.52 -16.42 5.14
CA ASN A 70 -29.37 -16.67 4.26
C ASN A 70 -29.18 -15.60 3.19
N HIS A 71 -29.76 -14.41 3.36
CA HIS A 71 -29.49 -13.29 2.45
C HIS A 71 -28.00 -12.95 2.44
N LYS A 72 -27.46 -12.70 1.25
CA LYS A 72 -26.03 -12.44 1.03
C LYS A 72 -25.82 -11.03 0.52
N THR A 73 -24.87 -10.32 1.10
CA THR A 73 -24.41 -9.02 0.57
C THR A 73 -23.65 -9.21 -0.75
N LYS A 74 -23.22 -8.11 -1.41
CA LYS A 74 -22.34 -8.18 -2.60
C LYS A 74 -21.04 -8.97 -2.36
N THR A 75 -20.53 -8.97 -1.13
CA THR A 75 -19.33 -9.72 -0.74
C THR A 75 -19.63 -11.14 -0.28
N ASN A 76 -20.87 -11.62 -0.50
CA ASN A 76 -21.35 -12.92 -0.07
C ASN A 76 -21.38 -13.09 1.47
N SER A 77 -21.44 -11.98 2.22
CA SER A 77 -21.54 -11.99 3.69
C SER A 77 -22.98 -12.21 4.14
N THR A 78 -23.20 -13.01 5.18
CA THR A 78 -24.52 -13.31 5.76
C THR A 78 -24.67 -12.72 7.17
N ALA A 79 -25.89 -12.67 7.70
CA ALA A 79 -26.12 -12.29 9.09
C ALA A 79 -25.41 -13.23 10.08
N PHE A 80 -25.34 -14.53 9.76
CA PHE A 80 -24.59 -15.51 10.54
C PHE A 80 -23.09 -15.18 10.58
N ARG A 81 -22.50 -14.82 9.43
CA ARG A 81 -21.11 -14.35 9.38
C ARG A 81 -20.86 -13.14 10.27
N CYS A 82 -21.77 -12.16 10.28
CA CYS A 82 -21.65 -10.99 11.17
C CYS A 82 -21.61 -11.40 12.64
N ALA A 83 -22.47 -12.34 13.05
CA ALA A 83 -22.46 -12.89 14.40
C ALA A 83 -21.09 -13.52 14.73
N CYS A 84 -20.53 -14.31 13.81
CA CYS A 84 -19.19 -14.90 13.96
C CYS A 84 -18.07 -13.85 14.04
N CYS A 85 -18.10 -12.81 13.21
CA CYS A 85 -17.13 -11.72 13.27
C CYS A 85 -17.21 -10.94 14.60
N ASN A 86 -18.42 -10.72 15.11
CA ASN A 86 -18.62 -9.99 16.35
C ASN A 86 -18.36 -10.83 17.60
N GLY A 87 -18.36 -12.17 17.47
CA GLY A 87 -18.25 -13.08 18.60
C GLY A 87 -19.57 -13.33 19.33
N ASN A 88 -20.70 -12.93 18.75
CA ASN A 88 -21.99 -13.08 19.42
C ASN A 88 -22.58 -14.47 19.17
N ILE A 89 -22.25 -15.37 20.08
CA ILE A 89 -22.70 -16.76 20.09
C ILE A 89 -24.23 -16.87 20.22
N ASN A 90 -24.89 -15.98 20.96
CA ASN A 90 -26.35 -16.02 21.09
C ASN A 90 -27.04 -15.74 19.75
N ILE A 91 -26.54 -14.75 19.00
CA ILE A 91 -27.03 -14.47 17.65
C ILE A 91 -26.70 -15.64 16.71
N ALA A 92 -25.49 -16.19 16.77
CA ALA A 92 -25.09 -17.30 15.92
C ALA A 92 -25.94 -18.57 16.16
N HIS A 93 -26.13 -18.99 17.43
CA HIS A 93 -27.02 -20.10 17.78
C HIS A 93 -28.42 -19.88 17.24
N TYR A 94 -29.02 -18.72 17.53
CA TYR A 94 -30.39 -18.45 17.12
C TYR A 94 -30.53 -18.46 15.60
N LEU A 95 -29.60 -17.86 14.85
CA LEU A 95 -29.62 -17.92 13.39
C LEU A 95 -29.48 -19.36 12.88
N ASN A 96 -28.58 -20.17 13.47
CA ASN A 96 -28.40 -21.58 13.11
C ASN A 96 -29.66 -22.42 13.39
N GLU A 97 -30.27 -22.27 14.55
CA GLU A 97 -31.52 -22.93 14.93
C GLU A 97 -32.68 -22.60 13.99
N ASN A 98 -32.66 -21.41 13.39
CA ASN A 98 -33.67 -20.97 12.42
C ASN A 98 -33.28 -21.26 10.95
N GLY A 99 -32.23 -22.04 10.70
CA GLY A 99 -31.88 -22.52 9.35
C GLY A 99 -30.84 -21.67 8.60
N ALA A 100 -29.97 -20.96 9.32
CA ALA A 100 -28.80 -20.35 8.70
C ALA A 100 -27.87 -21.42 8.10
N ASP A 101 -27.46 -21.22 6.85
CA ASP A 101 -26.42 -22.02 6.22
C ASP A 101 -25.05 -21.49 6.67
N THR A 102 -24.45 -22.21 7.62
CA THR A 102 -23.19 -21.86 8.27
C THR A 102 -21.98 -22.07 7.37
N ARG A 103 -22.15 -22.72 6.21
CA ARG A 103 -21.11 -23.00 5.21
C ARG A 103 -20.97 -21.90 4.16
N ILE A 104 -21.86 -20.91 4.15
CA ILE A 104 -21.72 -19.77 3.24
C ILE A 104 -20.47 -18.97 3.61
N THR A 105 -19.50 -18.98 2.69
CA THR A 105 -18.27 -18.18 2.80
C THR A 105 -18.45 -16.81 2.18
N LYS A 106 -17.68 -15.83 2.66
CA LYS A 106 -17.52 -14.56 1.96
C LYS A 106 -16.69 -14.78 0.68
N ILE A 107 -16.56 -13.74 -0.16
CA ILE A 107 -15.61 -13.73 -1.28
C ILE A 107 -14.21 -14.22 -0.88
N HIS A 108 -13.46 -14.78 -1.84
CA HIS A 108 -12.15 -15.41 -1.64
C HIS A 108 -12.16 -16.65 -0.72
N ASN A 109 -13.31 -17.31 -0.56
CA ASN A 109 -13.49 -18.48 0.31
C ASN A 109 -13.13 -18.20 1.78
N GLU A 110 -13.35 -16.97 2.26
CA GLU A 110 -13.19 -16.66 3.69
C GLU A 110 -14.35 -17.28 4.49
N THR A 111 -14.05 -18.30 5.30
CA THR A 111 -15.03 -19.05 6.09
C THR A 111 -15.44 -18.31 7.36
N ASN A 112 -16.53 -18.75 8.00
CA ASN A 112 -16.96 -18.19 9.28
C ASN A 112 -15.98 -18.52 10.42
N LEU A 113 -15.34 -19.69 10.36
CA LEU A 113 -14.26 -20.09 11.28
C LEU A 113 -13.05 -19.16 11.15
N MET A 114 -12.64 -18.81 9.93
CA MET A 114 -11.54 -17.87 9.73
C MET A 114 -11.85 -16.48 10.31
N ALA A 115 -13.11 -16.06 10.27
CA ALA A 115 -13.54 -14.78 10.85
C ALA A 115 -13.48 -14.78 12.38
N SER A 116 -13.91 -15.85 13.05
CA SER A 116 -13.80 -15.94 14.52
C SER A 116 -12.33 -15.98 14.96
N VAL A 117 -11.50 -16.75 14.24
CA VAL A 117 -10.06 -16.85 14.52
C VAL A 117 -9.34 -15.52 14.28
N TYR A 118 -9.69 -14.79 13.22
CA TYR A 118 -9.13 -13.45 12.97
C TYR A 118 -9.43 -12.47 14.10
N ASN A 119 -10.64 -12.54 14.67
CA ASN A 119 -11.08 -11.73 15.80
C ASN A 119 -10.60 -12.25 17.16
N GLU A 120 -9.79 -13.30 17.17
CA GLU A 120 -9.24 -13.94 18.37
C GLU A 120 -10.29 -14.46 19.35
N ASP A 121 -11.48 -14.80 18.85
CA ASP A 121 -12.59 -15.30 19.67
C ASP A 121 -12.55 -16.83 19.74
N LEU A 122 -11.98 -17.35 20.84
CA LEU A 122 -11.97 -18.79 21.08
C LEU A 122 -13.37 -19.37 21.28
N GLN A 123 -14.28 -18.67 21.95
CA GLN A 123 -15.58 -19.22 22.29
C GLN A 123 -16.42 -19.45 21.02
N MET A 124 -16.42 -18.47 20.09
CA MET A 124 -17.04 -18.63 18.78
C MET A 124 -16.32 -19.69 17.95
N THR A 125 -14.99 -19.76 18.00
CA THR A 125 -14.20 -20.78 17.30
C THR A 125 -14.55 -22.19 17.80
N THR A 126 -14.69 -22.38 19.11
CA THR A 126 -15.14 -23.63 19.73
C THR A 126 -16.54 -24.00 19.25
N TYR A 127 -17.48 -23.06 19.26
CA TYR A 127 -18.84 -23.31 18.75
C TYR A 127 -18.82 -23.78 17.29
N LEU A 128 -18.09 -23.09 16.42
CA LEU A 128 -18.01 -23.43 15.00
C LEU A 128 -17.37 -24.82 14.75
N VAL A 129 -16.36 -25.20 15.53
CA VAL A 129 -15.65 -26.48 15.34
C VAL A 129 -16.36 -27.63 16.04
N ASP A 130 -16.67 -27.49 17.33
CA ASP A 130 -17.13 -28.59 18.17
C ASP A 130 -18.63 -28.86 17.98
N GLU A 131 -19.45 -27.82 17.78
CA GLU A 131 -20.90 -27.98 17.64
C GLU A 131 -21.34 -28.02 16.17
N LEU A 132 -20.76 -27.18 15.31
CA LEU A 132 -21.15 -27.12 13.89
C LEU A 132 -20.30 -27.99 12.97
N GLY A 133 -19.20 -28.56 13.47
CA GLY A 133 -18.34 -29.45 12.69
C GLY A 133 -17.64 -28.77 11.52
N CYS A 134 -17.31 -27.47 11.63
CA CYS A 134 -16.55 -26.77 10.59
C CYS A 134 -15.16 -27.41 10.40
N ASP A 135 -14.74 -27.59 9.15
CA ASP A 135 -13.42 -28.12 8.84
C ASP A 135 -12.34 -27.05 9.09
N VAL A 136 -11.44 -27.33 10.03
CA VAL A 136 -10.32 -26.46 10.42
C VAL A 136 -9.27 -26.30 9.32
N ASN A 137 -9.32 -27.15 8.29
CA ASN A 137 -8.38 -27.21 7.18
C ASN A 137 -8.87 -26.52 5.90
N GLU A 138 -10.07 -25.91 5.90
CA GLU A 138 -10.48 -25.04 4.79
C GLU A 138 -9.50 -23.88 4.60
N THR A 139 -9.36 -23.45 3.34
CA THR A 139 -8.43 -22.38 2.96
C THR A 139 -9.10 -21.34 2.08
N THR A 140 -8.63 -20.09 2.19
CA THR A 140 -8.97 -19.05 1.22
C THR A 140 -8.39 -19.39 -0.15
N ASN A 141 -8.77 -18.63 -1.19
CA ASN A 141 -8.20 -18.79 -2.53
C ASN A 141 -6.65 -18.67 -2.56
N ASP A 142 -6.07 -17.94 -1.61
CA ASP A 142 -4.61 -17.77 -1.45
C ASP A 142 -3.94 -18.92 -0.68
N GLY A 143 -4.72 -19.92 -0.25
CA GLY A 143 -4.26 -21.06 0.55
C GLY A 143 -4.12 -20.75 2.04
N ARG A 144 -4.69 -19.67 2.58
CA ARG A 144 -4.59 -19.34 4.01
C ARG A 144 -5.63 -20.12 4.82
N SER A 145 -5.18 -20.96 5.75
CA SER A 145 -6.04 -21.70 6.69
C SER A 145 -6.30 -20.93 7.98
N SER A 146 -7.25 -21.41 8.79
CA SER A 146 -7.47 -20.90 10.15
C SER A 146 -6.21 -20.94 11.01
N LEU A 147 -5.39 -22.00 10.90
CA LEU A 147 -4.10 -22.11 11.61
C LEU A 147 -3.12 -21.01 11.16
N TYR A 148 -3.05 -20.72 9.86
CA TYR A 148 -2.22 -19.62 9.33
C TYR A 148 -2.66 -18.27 9.91
N ILE A 149 -3.97 -18.00 9.98
CA ILE A 149 -4.52 -16.77 10.55
C ILE A 149 -4.20 -16.65 12.04
N ALA A 150 -4.38 -17.73 12.82
CA ALA A 150 -4.08 -17.74 14.26
C ALA A 150 -2.60 -17.41 14.55
N VAL A 151 -1.67 -17.97 13.76
CA VAL A 151 -0.24 -17.60 13.81
C VAL A 151 -0.01 -16.13 13.44
N GLY A 152 -0.73 -15.65 12.43
CA GLY A 152 -0.75 -14.25 12.02
C GLY A 152 -1.10 -13.30 13.18
N ARG A 153 -2.13 -13.68 13.96
CA ARG A 153 -2.64 -12.99 15.15
C ARG A 153 -1.80 -13.18 16.41
N LYS A 154 -0.85 -14.11 16.42
CA LYS A 154 -0.02 -14.48 17.58
C LYS A 154 -0.81 -15.15 18.73
N SER A 155 -1.98 -15.72 18.44
CA SER A 155 -2.82 -16.36 19.46
C SER A 155 -2.38 -17.81 19.69
N LEU A 156 -1.61 -18.05 20.75
CA LEU A 156 -1.15 -19.38 21.15
C LEU A 156 -2.32 -20.33 21.46
N GLU A 157 -3.35 -19.80 22.12
CA GLU A 157 -4.52 -20.56 22.54
C GLU A 157 -5.30 -21.10 21.34
N LEU A 158 -5.57 -20.25 20.33
CA LEU A 158 -6.23 -20.67 19.09
C LEU A 158 -5.37 -21.65 18.29
N VAL A 159 -4.06 -21.46 18.24
CA VAL A 159 -3.14 -22.41 17.59
C VAL A 159 -3.23 -23.79 18.25
N GLN A 160 -3.17 -23.86 19.57
CA GLN A 160 -3.31 -25.12 20.30
C GLN A 160 -4.67 -25.78 20.07
N PHE A 161 -5.75 -24.99 20.12
CA PHE A 161 -7.10 -25.45 19.86
C PHE A 161 -7.23 -26.06 18.44
N LEU A 162 -6.76 -25.34 17.42
CA LEU A 162 -6.85 -25.79 16.02
C LEU A 162 -6.00 -27.06 15.77
N LEU A 163 -4.79 -27.13 16.34
CA LEU A 163 -3.95 -28.33 16.21
C LEU A 163 -4.57 -29.55 16.90
N LYS A 164 -5.21 -29.36 18.06
CA LYS A 164 -5.97 -30.43 18.74
C LYS A 164 -7.11 -30.97 17.87
N HIS A 165 -7.68 -30.13 17.00
CA HIS A 165 -8.72 -30.49 16.04
C HIS A 165 -8.16 -30.88 14.66
N GLY A 166 -6.87 -31.19 14.54
CA GLY A 166 -6.28 -31.74 13.33
C GLY A 166 -5.96 -30.72 12.25
N ALA A 167 -5.77 -29.44 12.60
CA ALA A 167 -5.28 -28.44 11.66
C ALA A 167 -3.87 -28.78 11.16
N ARG A 168 -3.65 -28.63 9.85
CA ARG A 168 -2.41 -29.02 9.16
C ARG A 168 -1.56 -27.82 8.76
N ASN A 169 -0.25 -28.07 8.61
CA ASN A 169 0.76 -27.08 8.22
C ASN A 169 0.79 -26.83 6.69
N PHE A 170 -0.31 -26.39 6.09
CA PHE A 170 -0.35 -26.15 4.64
C PHE A 170 0.46 -24.92 4.23
N GLN A 171 1.21 -25.04 3.13
CA GLN A 171 1.85 -23.92 2.48
C GLN A 171 0.83 -23.10 1.69
N THR A 172 0.89 -21.78 1.80
CA THR A 172 0.06 -20.86 1.02
C THR A 172 0.53 -20.76 -0.43
N ASN A 173 -0.41 -20.42 -1.32
CA ASN A 173 -0.09 -20.17 -2.73
C ASN A 173 0.47 -18.75 -2.95
N TYR A 174 0.07 -17.80 -2.09
CA TYR A 174 0.43 -16.39 -2.26
C TYR A 174 1.87 -16.06 -1.84
N ASP A 175 2.31 -16.56 -0.68
CA ASP A 175 3.62 -16.24 -0.12
C ASP A 175 4.47 -17.47 0.17
N HIS A 176 4.06 -18.66 -0.29
CA HIS A 176 4.78 -19.92 -0.07
C HIS A 176 5.13 -20.16 1.42
N MET A 177 4.29 -19.67 2.34
CA MET A 177 4.50 -19.79 3.77
C MET A 177 3.53 -20.80 4.35
N SER A 178 4.04 -21.75 5.12
CA SER A 178 3.20 -22.55 6.01
C SER A 178 2.99 -21.84 7.35
N PRO A 179 2.01 -22.24 8.19
CA PRO A 179 1.89 -21.74 9.55
C PRO A 179 3.19 -21.83 10.37
N LEU A 180 3.92 -22.95 10.27
CA LEU A 180 5.22 -23.14 10.92
C LEU A 180 6.27 -22.14 10.41
N LEU A 181 6.40 -21.98 9.09
CA LEU A 181 7.33 -21.02 8.50
C LEU A 181 6.95 -19.57 8.86
N LEU A 182 5.65 -19.25 8.93
CA LEU A 182 5.18 -17.92 9.31
C LEU A 182 5.54 -17.60 10.77
N ALA A 183 5.37 -18.58 11.66
CA ALA A 183 5.78 -18.45 13.06
C ALA A 183 7.31 -18.26 13.18
N ALA A 184 8.08 -19.02 12.40
CA ALA A 184 9.52 -18.93 12.30
C ALA A 184 9.99 -17.54 11.85
N GLU A 185 9.43 -17.07 10.73
CA GLU A 185 9.70 -15.77 10.12
C GLU A 185 9.40 -14.60 11.08
N LYS A 186 8.30 -14.71 11.83
CA LYS A 186 7.93 -13.69 12.83
C LYS A 186 8.66 -13.87 14.17
N ARG A 187 9.58 -14.84 14.29
CA ARG A 187 10.35 -15.19 15.50
C ARG A 187 9.46 -15.55 16.70
N GLN A 188 8.31 -16.17 16.45
CA GLN A 188 7.35 -16.57 17.46
C GLN A 188 7.66 -17.97 18.00
N ILE A 189 8.72 -18.06 18.81
CA ILE A 189 9.31 -19.34 19.27
C ILE A 189 8.27 -20.22 19.97
N SER A 190 7.37 -19.65 20.78
CA SER A 190 6.31 -20.41 21.45
C SER A 190 5.37 -21.10 20.46
N LEU A 191 5.01 -20.45 19.35
CA LEU A 191 4.16 -21.05 18.32
C LEU A 191 4.92 -22.10 17.52
N VAL A 192 6.18 -21.84 17.18
CA VAL A 192 7.05 -22.84 16.51
C VAL A 192 7.10 -24.11 17.34
N ASN A 193 7.35 -24.02 18.64
CA ASN A 193 7.46 -25.19 19.52
C ASN A 193 6.17 -26.01 19.60
N VAL A 194 5.01 -25.38 19.43
CA VAL A 194 3.70 -26.07 19.47
C VAL A 194 3.32 -26.67 18.11
N ILE A 195 3.67 -26.00 17.00
CA ILE A 195 3.35 -26.48 15.64
C ILE A 195 4.35 -27.53 15.16
N SER A 196 5.64 -27.36 15.47
CA SER A 196 6.75 -28.21 15.00
C SER A 196 6.51 -29.71 15.21
N PRO A 197 6.01 -30.20 16.36
CA PRO A 197 5.77 -31.64 16.58
C PRO A 197 4.73 -32.25 15.63
N GLN A 198 3.87 -31.45 15.01
CA GLN A 198 2.84 -31.91 14.07
C GLN A 198 3.35 -31.93 12.61
N CYS A 199 4.59 -31.50 12.37
CA CYS A 199 5.18 -31.37 11.04
C CYS A 199 6.27 -32.43 10.81
N SER A 200 6.61 -32.67 9.55
CA SER A 200 7.72 -33.56 9.18
C SER A 200 9.05 -33.04 9.72
N LEU A 201 10.01 -33.93 9.99
CA LEU A 201 11.33 -33.54 10.50
C LEU A 201 12.04 -32.53 9.59
N LEU A 202 11.84 -32.61 8.27
CA LEU A 202 12.40 -31.66 7.32
C LEU A 202 11.82 -30.25 7.54
N GLU A 203 10.50 -30.12 7.62
CA GLU A 203 9.85 -28.82 7.90
C GLU A 203 10.29 -28.24 9.24
N GLN A 204 10.53 -29.08 10.26
CA GLN A 204 11.04 -28.65 11.55
C GLN A 204 12.45 -28.07 11.45
N ILE A 205 13.32 -28.71 10.66
CA ILE A 205 14.69 -28.22 10.40
C ILE A 205 14.64 -26.91 9.62
N GLU A 206 13.85 -26.85 8.55
CA GLU A 206 13.71 -25.65 7.71
C GLU A 206 13.13 -24.46 8.49
N ALA A 207 12.20 -24.72 9.41
CA ALA A 207 11.72 -23.70 10.34
C ALA A 207 12.82 -23.17 11.26
N GLN A 208 13.73 -24.02 11.76
CA GLN A 208 14.87 -23.58 12.55
C GLN A 208 15.84 -22.74 11.72
N GLU A 209 16.12 -23.12 10.48
CA GLU A 209 16.92 -22.33 9.54
C GLU A 209 16.28 -20.96 9.30
N LEU A 210 14.97 -20.93 9.03
CA LEU A 210 14.26 -19.67 8.79
C LEU A 210 14.23 -18.78 10.04
N ILE A 211 14.10 -19.33 11.25
CA ILE A 211 14.20 -18.56 12.51
C ILE A 211 15.58 -17.94 12.64
N GLY A 212 16.64 -18.73 12.39
CA GLY A 212 18.02 -18.24 12.43
C GLY A 212 18.18 -17.03 11.50
N SER A 213 17.74 -17.19 10.27
CA SER A 213 17.72 -16.11 9.28
C SER A 213 16.88 -14.90 9.71
N ALA A 214 15.70 -15.11 10.29
CA ALA A 214 14.83 -14.04 10.75
C ALA A 214 15.42 -13.24 11.92
N PHE A 215 16.32 -13.80 12.73
CA PHE A 215 17.06 -13.06 13.75
C PHE A 215 18.16 -12.17 13.17
N ALA A 216 18.74 -12.55 12.03
CA ALA A 216 19.67 -11.71 11.28
C ALA A 216 18.94 -10.64 10.46
N CYS A 217 17.94 -10.99 9.64
CA CYS A 217 17.24 -10.08 8.72
C CYS A 217 16.10 -9.28 9.39
N ARG A 218 16.35 -8.65 10.53
CA ARG A 218 15.30 -7.98 11.31
C ARG A 218 15.06 -6.54 10.84
N GLU A 219 13.89 -6.28 10.24
CA GLU A 219 13.49 -4.93 9.77
C GLU A 219 13.52 -3.84 10.86
N HIS A 220 13.20 -4.19 12.12
CA HIS A 220 13.11 -3.23 13.23
C HIS A 220 13.78 -3.76 14.50
N GLY A 221 14.86 -3.10 14.93
CA GLY A 221 15.59 -3.39 16.16
C GLY A 221 16.98 -3.99 15.92
N ILE A 222 17.69 -4.31 17.00
CA ILE A 222 19.05 -4.85 16.94
C ILE A 222 19.01 -6.28 16.39
N CYS A 223 19.85 -6.56 15.40
CA CYS A 223 20.03 -7.90 14.83
C CYS A 223 20.72 -8.80 15.86
N ASP A 224 20.21 -10.02 16.05
CA ASP A 224 20.74 -10.96 17.05
C ASP A 224 21.48 -12.10 16.33
N LEU A 225 22.70 -11.79 15.87
CA LEU A 225 23.54 -12.72 15.12
C LEU A 225 23.96 -13.93 15.97
N LYS A 226 24.00 -13.76 17.30
CA LYS A 226 24.28 -14.86 18.22
C LYS A 226 23.14 -15.88 18.17
N LYS A 227 21.89 -15.44 18.29
CA LYS A 227 20.74 -16.35 18.12
C LYS A 227 20.67 -16.92 16.71
N SER A 228 20.96 -16.12 15.68
CA SER A 228 21.03 -16.61 14.29
C SER A 228 21.96 -17.82 14.19
N PHE A 229 23.18 -17.72 14.75
CA PHE A 229 24.14 -18.82 14.79
C PHE A 229 23.62 -20.03 15.56
N GLU A 230 23.02 -19.83 16.74
CA GLU A 230 22.48 -20.93 17.56
C GLU A 230 21.42 -21.75 16.82
N TYR A 231 20.50 -21.09 16.10
CA TYR A 231 19.48 -21.78 15.30
C TYR A 231 20.04 -22.47 14.06
N PHE A 232 20.97 -21.84 13.33
CA PHE A 232 21.65 -22.50 12.21
C PHE A 232 22.46 -23.71 12.66
N TYR A 233 23.13 -23.61 13.80
CA TYR A 233 23.90 -24.72 14.38
C TYR A 233 22.98 -25.89 14.69
N ARG A 234 21.87 -25.63 15.38
CA ARG A 234 20.87 -26.66 15.73
C ARG A 234 20.28 -27.33 14.49
N ALA A 235 19.96 -26.56 13.46
CA ALA A 235 19.45 -27.10 12.21
C ALA A 235 20.47 -28.00 11.50
N LEU A 236 21.74 -27.57 11.41
CA LEU A 236 22.81 -28.38 10.82
C LEU A 236 23.14 -29.63 11.64
N GLU A 237 23.05 -29.56 12.97
CA GLU A 237 23.18 -30.71 13.85
C GLU A 237 22.09 -31.74 13.54
N LEU A 238 20.82 -31.33 13.48
CA LEU A 238 19.71 -32.20 13.10
C LEU A 238 19.89 -32.78 11.69
N ARG A 239 20.31 -31.99 10.71
CA ARG A 239 20.60 -32.49 9.36
C ARG A 239 21.68 -33.56 9.37
N SER A 240 22.73 -33.38 10.17
CA SER A 240 23.84 -34.33 10.30
C SER A 240 23.39 -35.61 11.02
N THR A 241 22.61 -35.49 12.09
CA THR A 241 22.08 -36.63 12.86
C THR A 241 21.14 -37.51 12.03
N TYR A 242 20.29 -36.91 11.20
CA TYR A 242 19.27 -37.63 10.43
C TYR A 242 19.60 -37.79 8.94
N ASN A 243 20.81 -37.42 8.52
CA ASN A 243 21.29 -37.51 7.14
C ASN A 243 20.37 -36.84 6.10
N LEU A 244 20.01 -35.57 6.36
CA LEU A 244 19.12 -34.76 5.52
C LEU A 244 19.92 -33.59 4.89
N PRO A 245 20.67 -33.80 3.80
CA PRO A 245 21.51 -32.77 3.20
C PRO A 245 20.67 -31.62 2.61
N LYS A 246 21.24 -30.42 2.58
CA LYS A 246 20.63 -29.27 1.91
C LYS A 246 20.72 -29.43 0.39
N VAL A 247 19.76 -28.87 -0.33
CA VAL A 247 19.82 -28.77 -1.80
C VAL A 247 20.85 -27.70 -2.16
N ARG A 248 21.86 -28.07 -2.96
CA ARG A 248 22.88 -27.13 -3.43
C ARG A 248 22.34 -26.27 -4.55
N GLN A 249 22.40 -24.95 -4.39
CA GLN A 249 22.17 -24.01 -5.48
C GLN A 249 23.42 -23.92 -6.35
N LEU A 250 23.25 -24.10 -7.67
CA LEU A 250 24.34 -24.06 -8.65
C LEU A 250 24.73 -22.64 -9.04
N SER A 251 23.79 -21.69 -8.95
CA SER A 251 24.01 -20.28 -9.26
C SER A 251 24.53 -19.53 -8.04
N THR A 252 25.64 -18.85 -8.20
CA THR A 252 26.16 -17.90 -7.20
C THR A 252 25.87 -16.48 -7.68
N VAL A 253 25.44 -15.63 -6.75
CA VAL A 253 25.15 -14.22 -7.03
C VAL A 253 26.35 -13.39 -6.58
N GLU A 254 26.86 -12.53 -7.47
CA GLU A 254 28.03 -11.68 -7.19
C GLU A 254 27.81 -10.78 -5.96
N VAL A 255 26.59 -10.23 -5.81
CA VAL A 255 26.19 -9.40 -4.67
C VAL A 255 26.27 -10.16 -3.33
N LEU A 256 26.15 -11.48 -3.35
CA LEU A 256 26.30 -12.36 -2.19
C LEU A 256 27.74 -12.92 -2.08
N ASP A 257 28.73 -12.21 -2.64
CA ASP A 257 30.15 -12.58 -2.68
C ASP A 257 30.42 -13.96 -3.31
N ASN A 258 29.54 -14.38 -4.23
CA ASN A 258 29.52 -15.72 -4.81
C ASN A 258 29.54 -16.87 -3.79
N ARG A 259 29.02 -16.62 -2.58
CA ARG A 259 29.01 -17.62 -1.51
C ARG A 259 27.89 -18.64 -1.71
N GLN A 260 28.12 -19.83 -1.17
CA GLN A 260 27.10 -20.86 -1.03
C GLN A 260 26.77 -21.07 0.44
N GLU A 261 25.54 -21.51 0.67
CA GLU A 261 25.02 -21.80 2.02
C GLU A 261 25.86 -22.89 2.70
N CYS A 262 26.17 -22.69 3.98
CA CYS A 262 26.95 -23.64 4.77
C CYS A 262 26.27 -25.01 4.81
N GLN A 263 27.01 -26.05 4.45
CA GLN A 263 26.54 -27.45 4.42
C GLN A 263 26.89 -28.19 5.70
N THR A 264 27.97 -27.78 6.38
CA THR A 264 28.51 -28.45 7.56
C THR A 264 28.62 -27.50 8.75
N ILE A 265 28.62 -28.07 9.96
CA ILE A 265 28.80 -27.32 11.20
C ILE A 265 30.16 -26.59 11.22
N ASP A 266 31.20 -27.18 10.62
CA ASP A 266 32.54 -26.58 10.58
C ASP A 266 32.62 -25.36 9.67
N GLU A 267 31.88 -25.36 8.55
CA GLU A 267 31.71 -24.17 7.72
C GLU A 267 30.99 -23.05 8.48
N LEU A 268 29.91 -23.38 9.20
CA LEU A 268 29.18 -22.41 10.01
C LEU A 268 30.06 -21.82 11.13
N LYS A 269 30.89 -22.63 11.79
CA LYS A 269 31.83 -22.17 12.83
C LYS A 269 32.84 -21.15 12.29
N LYS A 270 33.28 -21.27 11.04
CA LYS A 270 34.23 -20.33 10.41
C LYS A 270 33.62 -18.94 10.23
N ILE A 271 32.32 -18.85 9.97
CA ILE A 271 31.64 -17.56 9.75
C ILE A 271 31.13 -16.91 11.04
N ARG A 272 31.24 -17.58 12.20
CA ARG A 272 30.71 -17.11 13.48
C ARG A 272 31.14 -15.70 13.90
N LEU A 273 32.38 -15.31 13.58
CA LEU A 273 32.96 -14.02 13.97
C LEU A 273 32.81 -12.94 12.89
N ASN A 274 32.27 -13.30 11.72
CA ASN A 274 32.11 -12.38 10.60
C ASN A 274 30.62 -12.10 10.39
N ASP A 275 30.18 -10.94 10.86
CA ASP A 275 28.78 -10.51 10.79
C ASP A 275 28.28 -10.48 9.34
N ASP A 276 29.07 -9.96 8.39
CA ASP A 276 28.70 -9.89 6.98
C ASP A 276 28.45 -11.27 6.39
N HIS A 277 29.31 -12.26 6.70
CA HIS A 277 29.09 -13.64 6.27
C HIS A 277 27.86 -14.27 6.91
N MET A 278 27.55 -13.94 8.17
CA MET A 278 26.34 -14.42 8.83
C MET A 278 25.06 -13.86 8.17
N TYR A 279 25.08 -12.59 7.75
CA TYR A 279 23.98 -12.01 6.97
C TYR A 279 23.84 -12.67 5.60
N THR A 280 24.95 -12.90 4.90
CA THR A 280 24.90 -13.58 3.60
C THR A 280 24.36 -15.00 3.74
N GLU A 281 24.76 -15.75 4.77
CA GLU A 281 24.19 -17.07 5.09
C GLU A 281 22.67 -16.96 5.32
N ALA A 282 22.22 -15.96 6.10
CA ALA A 282 20.80 -15.74 6.34
C ALA A 282 20.02 -15.43 5.06
N LEU A 283 20.58 -14.67 4.12
CA LEU A 283 19.94 -14.38 2.84
C LEU A 283 19.88 -15.61 1.94
N LEU A 284 20.95 -16.41 1.87
CA LEU A 284 20.99 -17.65 1.10
C LEU A 284 19.96 -18.67 1.61
N VAL A 285 19.82 -18.80 2.93
CA VAL A 285 18.78 -19.62 3.56
C VAL A 285 17.38 -19.17 3.12
N ARG A 286 17.12 -17.86 3.08
CA ARG A 286 15.81 -17.31 2.66
C ARG A 286 15.55 -17.53 1.19
N GLU A 287 16.57 -17.35 0.35
CA GLU A 287 16.44 -17.60 -1.08
C GLU A 287 16.06 -19.06 -1.36
N ARG A 288 16.68 -20.01 -0.65
CA ARG A 288 16.33 -21.43 -0.75
C ARG A 288 14.93 -21.75 -0.24
N LEU A 289 14.56 -21.24 0.95
CA LEU A 289 13.31 -21.61 1.61
C LEU A 289 12.08 -20.87 1.08
N LEU A 290 12.24 -19.58 0.77
CA LEU A 290 11.13 -18.70 0.39
C LEU A 290 11.04 -18.52 -1.14
N GLY A 291 12.19 -18.61 -1.83
CA GLY A 291 12.31 -18.35 -3.25
C GLY A 291 12.50 -16.87 -3.60
N PRO A 292 12.99 -16.57 -4.82
CA PRO A 292 13.25 -15.21 -5.29
C PRO A 292 11.99 -14.38 -5.52
N THR A 293 10.84 -15.05 -5.69
CA THR A 293 9.52 -14.40 -5.88
C THR A 293 8.92 -13.89 -4.58
N ASN A 294 9.46 -14.29 -3.43
CA ASN A 294 8.87 -13.97 -2.14
C ASN A 294 9.12 -12.51 -1.74
N VAL A 295 8.05 -11.81 -1.39
CA VAL A 295 8.10 -10.41 -0.93
C VAL A 295 9.00 -10.25 0.30
N ARG A 296 9.03 -11.24 1.21
CA ARG A 296 9.85 -11.17 2.43
C ARG A 296 11.35 -11.36 2.15
N TYR A 297 11.71 -12.12 1.13
CA TYR A 297 13.10 -12.21 0.68
C TYR A 297 13.55 -10.88 0.10
N CYS A 298 12.75 -10.30 -0.81
CA CYS A 298 13.01 -8.98 -1.40
C CYS A 298 13.14 -7.89 -0.32
N ARG A 299 12.27 -7.87 0.70
CA ARG A 299 12.39 -6.95 1.84
C ARG A 299 13.70 -7.13 2.62
N SER A 300 14.15 -8.37 2.78
CA SER A 300 15.42 -8.67 3.48
C SER A 300 16.64 -8.16 2.71
N LEU A 301 16.62 -8.28 1.36
CA LEU A 301 17.66 -7.69 0.50
C LEU A 301 17.68 -6.17 0.61
N ARG A 302 16.51 -5.51 0.54
CA ARG A 302 16.41 -4.06 0.70
C ARG A 302 16.92 -3.58 2.05
N PHE A 303 16.54 -4.27 3.11
CA PHE A 303 17.00 -3.95 4.47
C PHE A 303 18.51 -4.12 4.62
N ARG A 304 19.10 -5.18 4.07
CA ARG A 304 20.55 -5.35 4.06
C ARG A 304 21.24 -4.21 3.31
N GLY A 305 20.68 -3.78 2.19
CA GLY A 305 21.16 -2.62 1.45
C GLY A 305 21.16 -1.33 2.29
N ALA A 306 20.09 -1.10 3.05
CA ALA A 306 19.98 0.03 3.97
C ALA A 306 21.01 -0.02 5.12
N LEU A 307 21.18 -1.19 5.75
CA LEU A 307 22.15 -1.38 6.82
C LEU A 307 23.59 -1.08 6.35
N LEU A 308 23.96 -1.56 5.16
CA LEU A 308 25.26 -1.28 4.54
C LEU A 308 25.43 0.20 4.18
N ALA A 309 24.35 0.84 3.74
CA ALA A 309 24.31 2.27 3.48
C ALA A 309 24.37 3.13 4.75
N ASP A 310 24.14 2.58 5.94
CA ASP A 310 24.38 3.26 7.21
C ASP A 310 25.80 3.00 7.75
N SER A 311 26.38 1.83 7.48
CA SER A 311 27.70 1.41 7.96
C SER A 311 28.89 1.86 7.08
N ALA A 312 28.74 2.96 6.33
CA ALA A 312 29.73 3.50 5.38
C ALA A 312 30.09 2.59 4.18
N GLN A 313 29.39 1.47 3.96
CA GLN A 313 29.58 0.56 2.81
C GLN A 313 28.50 0.81 1.74
N HIS A 314 28.35 2.07 1.35
CA HIS A 314 27.23 2.53 0.51
C HIS A 314 27.15 1.87 -0.86
N HIS A 315 28.30 1.62 -1.52
CA HIS A 315 28.35 0.98 -2.83
C HIS A 315 27.74 -0.44 -2.79
N ARG A 316 28.12 -1.25 -1.80
CA ARG A 316 27.53 -2.58 -1.60
C ARG A 316 26.04 -2.50 -1.30
N GLY A 317 25.62 -1.50 -0.51
CA GLY A 317 24.19 -1.31 -0.20
C GLY A 317 23.35 -1.10 -1.46
N VAL A 318 23.89 -0.32 -2.40
CA VAL A 318 23.29 -0.07 -3.71
C VAL A 318 23.26 -1.35 -4.58
N ASP A 319 24.26 -2.22 -4.51
CA ASP A 319 24.27 -3.47 -5.26
C ASP A 319 23.15 -4.42 -4.82
N PHE A 320 22.87 -4.50 -3.51
CA PHE A 320 21.73 -5.25 -2.97
C PHE A 320 20.39 -4.73 -3.48
N TRP A 321 20.26 -3.41 -3.57
CA TRP A 321 19.09 -2.74 -4.11
C TRP A 321 18.89 -3.00 -5.60
N LEU A 322 19.97 -2.92 -6.38
CA LEU A 322 19.93 -3.25 -7.81
C LEU A 322 19.59 -4.72 -8.05
N TYR A 323 20.12 -5.62 -7.21
CA TYR A 323 19.79 -7.03 -7.28
C TYR A 323 18.31 -7.29 -6.99
N GLU A 324 17.75 -6.69 -5.94
CA GLU A 324 16.32 -6.82 -5.62
C GLU A 324 15.42 -6.32 -6.77
N LEU A 325 15.76 -5.19 -7.36
CA LEU A 325 15.04 -4.64 -8.51
C LEU A 325 15.18 -5.53 -9.75
N SER A 326 16.32 -6.20 -9.93
CA SER A 326 16.53 -7.16 -11.02
C SER A 326 15.64 -8.40 -10.86
N LEU A 327 15.50 -8.92 -9.63
CA LEU A 327 14.59 -10.04 -9.34
C LEU A 327 13.15 -9.67 -9.66
N ARG A 328 12.70 -8.47 -9.26
CA ARG A 328 11.35 -8.00 -9.56
C ARG A 328 11.07 -7.93 -11.05
N ARG A 329 12.02 -7.43 -11.84
CA ARG A 329 11.93 -7.41 -13.30
C ARG A 329 11.88 -8.82 -13.89
N GLN A 330 12.77 -9.70 -13.44
CA GLN A 330 12.87 -11.07 -13.94
C GLN A 330 11.58 -11.87 -13.71
N TYR A 331 11.00 -11.74 -12.52
CA TYR A 331 9.82 -12.51 -12.11
C TYR A 331 8.50 -11.74 -12.23
N SER A 332 8.51 -10.53 -12.79
CA SER A 332 7.33 -9.67 -12.93
C SER A 332 6.57 -9.48 -11.61
N LEU A 333 7.30 -9.26 -10.52
CA LEU A 333 6.72 -9.09 -9.19
C LEU A 333 6.13 -7.69 -9.04
N SER A 334 4.89 -7.59 -8.56
CA SER A 334 4.27 -6.31 -8.21
C SER A 334 5.05 -5.61 -7.09
N ILE A 335 5.24 -4.30 -7.22
CA ILE A 335 5.81 -3.48 -6.14
C ILE A 335 4.66 -2.93 -5.30
N ASP A 336 4.69 -3.19 -4.00
CA ASP A 336 3.74 -2.60 -3.05
C ASP A 336 3.92 -1.07 -3.04
N ILE A 337 2.82 -0.33 -2.96
CA ILE A 337 2.81 1.14 -2.92
C ILE A 337 3.69 1.67 -1.78
N ASN A 338 3.69 0.99 -0.63
CA ASN A 338 4.55 1.34 0.50
C ASN A 338 6.04 1.15 0.17
N ASP A 339 6.39 0.18 -0.69
CA ASP A 339 7.76 -0.05 -1.13
C ASP A 339 8.26 1.11 -2.01
N LEU A 340 7.42 1.67 -2.89
CA LEU A 340 7.78 2.79 -3.76
C LEU A 340 8.16 4.04 -2.96
N ARG A 341 7.44 4.31 -1.86
CA ARG A 341 7.75 5.47 -1.01
C ARG A 341 9.01 5.26 -0.17
N GLN A 342 9.26 4.03 0.29
CA GLN A 342 10.52 3.68 0.95
C GLN A 342 11.72 3.93 0.03
N TRP A 343 11.59 3.65 -1.28
CA TRP A 343 12.63 3.99 -2.25
C TRP A 343 12.87 5.50 -2.36
N ALA A 344 11.81 6.31 -2.36
CA ALA A 344 11.97 7.77 -2.32
C ALA A 344 12.72 8.21 -1.05
N SER A 345 12.41 7.63 0.10
CA SER A 345 13.11 7.88 1.37
C SER A 345 14.60 7.49 1.29
N ILE A 346 14.90 6.31 0.73
CA ILE A 346 16.26 5.81 0.48
C ILE A 346 17.06 6.76 -0.42
N PHE A 347 16.52 7.14 -1.59
CA PHE A 347 17.21 8.06 -2.49
C PHE A 347 17.40 9.44 -1.87
N SER A 348 16.45 9.89 -1.05
CA SER A 348 16.59 11.14 -0.31
C SER A 348 17.76 11.09 0.67
N ASP A 349 17.87 9.99 1.43
CA ASP A 349 19.00 9.78 2.34
C ASP A 349 20.35 9.70 1.60
N MET A 350 20.37 9.07 0.43
CA MET A 350 21.57 9.05 -0.42
C MET A 350 22.04 10.45 -0.82
N ILE A 351 21.14 11.34 -1.23
CA ILE A 351 21.49 12.73 -1.58
C ILE A 351 21.98 13.50 -0.35
N ARG A 352 21.39 13.26 0.82
CA ARG A 352 21.81 13.89 2.09
C ARG A 352 23.23 13.47 2.46
N LYS A 353 23.58 12.21 2.23
CA LYS A 353 24.93 11.63 2.42
C LYS A 353 25.88 11.89 1.24
N SER A 354 25.45 12.63 0.20
CA SER A 354 26.25 12.93 -1.00
C SER A 354 26.73 11.67 -1.76
N LEU A 355 25.84 10.69 -1.89
CA LEU A 355 26.11 9.42 -2.56
C LEU A 355 25.61 9.42 -4.01
N TRP A 356 26.28 8.65 -4.87
CA TRP A 356 25.88 8.44 -6.26
C TRP A 356 24.61 7.59 -6.34
N ILE A 357 23.64 8.00 -7.16
CA ILE A 357 22.40 7.27 -7.35
C ILE A 357 22.41 6.56 -8.70
N PRO A 358 22.27 5.23 -8.75
CA PRO A 358 22.20 4.53 -10.03
C PRO A 358 20.96 4.92 -10.83
N ILE A 359 21.19 5.38 -12.06
CA ILE A 359 20.07 5.69 -12.97
C ILE A 359 19.21 4.45 -13.24
N VAL A 360 19.80 3.26 -13.25
CA VAL A 360 19.07 2.01 -13.48
C VAL A 360 18.04 1.77 -12.39
N ALA A 361 18.40 2.03 -11.12
CA ALA A 361 17.47 1.92 -9.99
C ALA A 361 16.35 2.96 -10.07
N TRP A 362 16.65 4.16 -10.55
CA TRP A 362 15.60 5.14 -10.80
C TRP A 362 14.64 4.70 -11.90
N GLN A 363 15.18 4.22 -13.03
CA GLN A 363 14.38 3.78 -14.16
C GLN A 363 13.49 2.59 -13.81
N THR A 364 13.97 1.61 -13.04
CA THR A 364 13.14 0.50 -12.55
C THR A 364 11.94 1.04 -11.77
N ILE A 365 12.16 1.95 -10.83
CA ILE A 365 11.11 2.44 -9.93
C ILE A 365 10.14 3.37 -10.67
N ILE A 366 10.65 4.22 -11.56
CA ILE A 366 9.81 5.09 -12.40
C ILE A 366 8.96 4.29 -13.37
N THR A 367 9.49 3.24 -13.98
CA THR A 367 8.68 2.38 -14.87
C THR A 367 7.56 1.72 -14.09
N VAL A 368 7.85 1.17 -12.90
CA VAL A 368 6.82 0.52 -12.08
C VAL A 368 5.76 1.50 -11.58
N ILE A 369 6.13 2.68 -11.06
CA ILE A 369 5.12 3.65 -10.58
C ILE A 369 4.25 4.18 -11.73
N VAL A 370 4.82 4.28 -12.93
CA VAL A 370 4.10 4.70 -14.13
C VAL A 370 3.11 3.61 -14.57
N ASP A 371 3.52 2.35 -14.55
CA ASP A 371 2.63 1.21 -14.85
C ASP A 371 1.50 1.11 -13.80
N GLU A 372 1.80 1.30 -12.51
CA GLU A 372 0.80 1.34 -11.43
C GLU A 372 -0.21 2.47 -11.63
N LEU A 373 0.22 3.68 -12.02
CA LEU A 373 -0.69 4.79 -12.31
C LEU A 373 -1.64 4.49 -13.48
N GLU A 374 -1.24 3.67 -14.46
CA GLU A 374 -2.09 3.28 -15.58
C GLU A 374 -3.13 2.21 -15.22
N HIS A 375 -2.78 1.27 -14.33
CA HIS A 375 -3.59 0.08 -14.06
C HIS A 375 -4.37 0.16 -12.74
N ASN A 376 -3.87 0.90 -11.75
CA ASN A 376 -4.44 0.96 -10.40
C ASN A 376 -5.05 2.33 -10.10
N LYS A 377 -6.39 2.38 -10.05
CA LYS A 377 -7.13 3.61 -9.77
C LYS A 377 -7.31 3.92 -8.29
N LYS A 378 -7.16 2.94 -7.40
CA LYS A 378 -7.54 3.08 -5.99
C LYS A 378 -6.62 4.04 -5.22
N ASP A 379 -5.32 3.92 -5.48
CA ASP A 379 -4.27 4.67 -4.76
C ASP A 379 -3.55 5.69 -5.68
N PHE A 380 -4.24 6.11 -6.75
CA PHE A 380 -3.68 6.93 -7.81
C PHE A 380 -3.04 8.23 -7.28
N ASP A 381 -3.72 8.93 -6.37
CA ASP A 381 -3.23 10.20 -5.83
C ASP A 381 -1.95 10.03 -5.01
N TYR A 382 -1.88 8.98 -4.18
CA TYR A 382 -0.69 8.66 -3.41
C TYR A 382 0.50 8.33 -4.32
N ASN A 383 0.27 7.54 -5.37
CA ASN A 383 1.28 7.20 -6.36
C ASN A 383 1.75 8.41 -7.15
N LEU A 384 0.83 9.33 -7.49
CA LEU A 384 1.19 10.56 -8.20
C LEU A 384 2.06 11.49 -7.36
N HIS A 385 1.79 11.59 -6.05
CA HIS A 385 2.66 12.32 -5.11
C HIS A 385 4.04 11.66 -5.00
N THR A 386 4.09 10.32 -4.89
CA THR A 386 5.35 9.58 -4.83
C THR A 386 6.18 9.75 -6.10
N LEU A 387 5.53 9.76 -7.27
CA LEU A 387 6.18 10.07 -8.54
C LEU A 387 6.77 11.49 -8.53
N LEU A 388 6.02 12.49 -8.07
CA LEU A 388 6.54 13.85 -7.93
C LEU A 388 7.77 13.88 -7.01
N PHE A 389 7.71 13.25 -5.84
CA PHE A 389 8.84 13.19 -4.91
C PHE A 389 10.10 12.61 -5.58
N LEU A 390 9.97 11.49 -6.29
CA LEU A 390 11.08 10.89 -7.04
C LEU A 390 11.64 11.83 -8.11
N ILE A 391 10.79 12.56 -8.84
CA ILE A 391 11.25 13.54 -9.83
C ILE A 391 12.03 14.67 -9.14
N THR A 392 11.53 15.21 -8.02
CA THR A 392 12.23 16.24 -7.22
C THR A 392 13.58 15.74 -6.73
N ILE A 393 13.63 14.56 -6.11
CA ILE A 393 14.85 13.97 -5.55
C ILE A 393 15.91 13.86 -6.65
N PHE A 394 15.56 13.27 -7.79
CA PHE A 394 16.50 13.10 -8.90
C PHE A 394 16.89 14.41 -9.56
N SER A 395 15.98 15.37 -9.66
CA SER A 395 16.32 16.71 -10.14
C SER A 395 17.39 17.37 -9.27
N GLN A 396 17.33 17.21 -7.95
CA GLN A 396 18.34 17.74 -7.04
C GLN A 396 19.65 16.95 -7.10
N ALA A 397 19.60 15.64 -7.34
CA ALA A 397 20.79 14.82 -7.57
C ALA A 397 21.57 15.29 -8.82
N LEU A 398 20.86 15.68 -9.88
CA LEU A 398 21.47 16.26 -11.09
C LEU A 398 22.21 17.57 -10.79
N LEU A 399 21.62 18.45 -9.97
CA LEU A 399 22.27 19.72 -9.57
C LEU A 399 23.56 19.49 -8.79
N LYS A 400 23.61 18.43 -7.98
CA LYS A 400 24.78 18.06 -7.18
C LYS A 400 25.80 17.21 -7.95
N SER A 401 25.64 17.05 -9.27
CA SER A 401 26.50 16.20 -10.12
C SER A 401 26.64 14.75 -9.62
N MET A 402 25.60 14.22 -8.97
CA MET A 402 25.57 12.86 -8.42
C MET A 402 25.16 11.79 -9.45
N ILE A 403 25.05 12.18 -10.72
CA ILE A 403 24.59 11.35 -11.85
C ILE A 403 25.54 11.62 -13.02
N SER A 404 25.82 10.60 -13.85
CA SER A 404 26.71 10.77 -15.00
C SER A 404 26.05 11.60 -16.12
N HIS A 405 26.86 12.24 -16.96
CA HIS A 405 26.35 13.06 -18.06
C HIS A 405 25.52 12.28 -19.09
N ASP A 406 25.82 11.00 -19.31
CA ASP A 406 25.03 10.16 -20.23
C ASP A 406 23.69 9.75 -19.61
N ASP A 407 23.65 9.55 -18.29
CA ASP A 407 22.44 9.23 -17.54
C ASP A 407 21.46 10.43 -17.47
N HIS A 408 21.95 11.67 -17.60
CA HIS A 408 21.09 12.85 -17.71
C HIS A 408 20.12 12.72 -18.89
N LYS A 409 20.60 12.24 -20.04
CA LYS A 409 19.77 12.09 -21.25
C LYS A 409 18.64 11.09 -21.00
N ILE A 410 18.94 10.02 -20.27
CA ILE A 410 17.98 8.98 -19.91
C ILE A 410 16.88 9.57 -19.01
N PHE A 411 17.28 10.28 -17.95
CA PHE A 411 16.36 10.96 -17.05
C PHE A 411 15.39 11.86 -17.82
N TYR A 412 15.91 12.75 -18.66
CA TYR A 412 15.08 13.71 -19.40
C TYR A 412 14.12 13.06 -20.40
N ARG A 413 14.50 11.93 -21.03
CA ARG A 413 13.59 11.16 -21.90
C ARG A 413 12.39 10.62 -21.12
N HIS A 414 12.61 10.08 -19.93
CA HIS A 414 11.54 9.59 -19.08
C HIS A 414 10.64 10.73 -18.57
N ILE A 415 11.22 11.86 -18.15
CA ILE A 415 10.41 13.03 -17.74
C ILE A 415 9.54 13.54 -18.89
N ARG A 416 10.06 13.59 -20.12
CA ARG A 416 9.26 13.94 -21.29
C ARG A 416 8.08 12.99 -21.51
N SER A 417 8.31 11.69 -21.40
CA SER A 417 7.23 10.69 -21.50
C SER A 417 6.17 10.89 -20.42
N ILE A 418 6.58 11.14 -19.17
CA ILE A 418 5.67 11.37 -18.05
C ILE A 418 4.88 12.68 -18.23
N ALA A 419 5.54 13.76 -18.61
CA ALA A 419 4.91 15.07 -18.78
C ALA A 419 3.85 15.06 -19.89
N GLN A 420 4.10 14.31 -20.98
CA GLN A 420 3.15 14.13 -22.08
C GLN A 420 1.85 13.41 -21.68
N ARG A 421 1.87 12.60 -20.61
CA ARG A 421 0.70 11.87 -20.12
C ARG A 421 -0.27 12.74 -19.31
N GLN A 422 0.15 13.94 -18.90
CA GLN A 422 -0.69 14.94 -18.22
C GLN A 422 -1.50 14.36 -17.05
N TYR A 423 -0.84 13.58 -16.18
CA TYR A 423 -1.49 13.03 -14.99
C TYR A 423 -2.09 14.12 -14.09
N VAL A 424 -3.30 13.86 -13.61
CA VAL A 424 -4.06 14.72 -12.69
C VAL A 424 -4.59 13.89 -11.53
N THR A 425 -4.55 14.43 -10.31
CA THR A 425 -5.14 13.76 -9.14
C THR A 425 -6.65 13.53 -9.33
N GLN A 426 -7.17 12.44 -8.78
CA GLN A 426 -8.58 12.09 -8.81
C GLN A 426 -9.39 12.92 -7.82
N THR A 427 -8.81 13.29 -6.66
CA THR A 427 -9.51 14.07 -5.63
C THR A 427 -9.71 15.53 -6.03
N CYS A 428 -8.69 16.18 -6.58
CA CYS A 428 -8.68 17.62 -6.82
C CYS A 428 -8.33 18.02 -8.26
N GLY A 429 -8.07 17.08 -9.18
CA GLY A 429 -7.71 17.38 -10.57
C GLY A 429 -6.35 18.08 -10.74
N SER A 430 -5.53 18.12 -9.69
CA SER A 430 -4.24 18.82 -9.69
C SER A 430 -3.21 18.05 -10.51
N SER A 431 -2.59 18.73 -11.49
CA SER A 431 -1.47 18.17 -12.25
C SER A 431 -0.17 18.15 -11.43
N LEU A 432 0.85 17.42 -11.90
CA LEU A 432 2.20 17.43 -11.30
C LEU A 432 2.76 18.85 -11.11
N LEU A 433 2.42 19.78 -12.02
CA LEU A 433 2.87 21.16 -11.93
C LEU A 433 2.14 21.91 -10.80
N HIS A 434 0.84 21.70 -10.62
CA HIS A 434 0.08 22.25 -9.48
C HIS A 434 0.69 21.79 -8.15
N LEU A 435 0.94 20.48 -8.02
CA LEU A 435 1.52 19.88 -6.81
C LEU A 435 2.94 20.41 -6.54
N SER A 436 3.75 20.62 -7.58
CA SER A 436 5.13 21.13 -7.43
C SER A 436 5.21 22.59 -6.98
N LEU A 437 4.11 23.34 -7.07
CA LEU A 437 4.00 24.76 -6.70
C LEU A 437 3.25 24.97 -5.38
N SER A 438 2.54 23.96 -4.89
CA SER A 438 1.74 24.05 -3.66
C SER A 438 2.61 23.85 -2.42
N ASN A 439 2.50 24.75 -1.44
CA ASN A 439 3.15 24.59 -0.14
C ASN A 439 2.47 23.51 0.74
N GLN A 440 1.27 23.07 0.36
CA GLN A 440 0.51 22.05 1.09
C GLN A 440 0.95 20.63 0.73
N THR A 441 1.77 20.47 -0.32
CA THR A 441 2.33 19.18 -0.71
C THR A 441 3.45 18.80 0.26
N SER A 442 3.12 18.10 1.35
CA SER A 442 4.10 17.55 2.29
C SER A 442 4.20 16.03 2.14
N ALA A 443 5.40 15.48 2.34
CA ALA A 443 5.59 14.04 2.32
C ALA A 443 5.24 13.41 3.68
N ASN A 444 5.25 14.16 4.79
CA ASN A 444 5.07 13.63 6.15
C ASN A 444 6.08 12.52 6.48
N ASP A 445 7.22 12.51 5.79
CA ASP A 445 8.37 11.63 6.00
C ASP A 445 9.59 12.54 6.15
N TYR A 446 10.26 12.43 7.30
CA TYR A 446 11.38 13.29 7.67
C TYR A 446 12.49 13.33 6.61
N PHE A 447 12.81 12.19 5.99
CA PHE A 447 13.87 12.15 4.99
C PHE A 447 13.44 12.78 3.68
N ILE A 448 12.20 12.57 3.25
CA ILE A 448 11.68 13.13 2.01
C ILE A 448 11.46 14.64 2.16
N ASP A 449 10.88 15.10 3.26
CA ASP A 449 10.61 16.52 3.53
C ASP A 449 11.89 17.38 3.63
N PHE A 450 13.03 16.76 3.96
CA PHE A 450 14.32 17.46 3.94
C PHE A 450 14.69 17.96 2.55
N ILE A 451 14.40 17.17 1.51
CA ILE A 451 14.76 17.41 0.11
C ILE A 451 13.59 18.00 -0.68
N CYS A 452 12.41 17.38 -0.58
CA CYS A 452 11.20 17.74 -1.32
C CYS A 452 10.47 18.90 -0.64
N LYS A 453 11.05 20.10 -0.72
CA LYS A 453 10.40 21.33 -0.29
C LYS A 453 9.73 22.00 -1.48
N TYR A 454 8.45 22.32 -1.33
CA TYR A 454 7.65 22.99 -2.36
C TYR A 454 7.31 24.41 -1.93
N PRO A 455 7.33 25.39 -2.85
CA PRO A 455 7.55 25.25 -4.30
C PRO A 455 9.01 24.93 -4.67
N CYS A 456 9.23 24.02 -5.63
CA CYS A 456 10.57 23.61 -6.06
C CYS A 456 10.91 24.12 -7.47
N LEU A 457 11.68 25.21 -7.55
CA LEU A 457 12.05 25.88 -8.81
C LEU A 457 12.64 24.91 -9.85
N HIS A 458 13.55 24.02 -9.42
CA HIS A 458 14.26 23.16 -10.36
C HIS A 458 13.34 22.09 -10.98
N THR A 459 12.48 21.47 -10.17
CA THR A 459 11.46 20.52 -10.65
C THR A 459 10.48 21.19 -11.60
N VAL A 460 10.00 22.39 -11.24
CA VAL A 460 9.11 23.19 -12.10
C VAL A 460 9.77 23.45 -13.46
N ARG A 461 11.03 23.89 -13.47
CA ARG A 461 11.76 24.16 -14.71
C ARG A 461 11.89 22.93 -15.61
N ILE A 462 12.21 21.77 -15.03
CA ILE A 462 12.31 20.52 -15.80
C ILE A 462 10.94 20.12 -16.35
N LEU A 463 9.89 20.14 -15.53
CA LEU A 463 8.54 19.77 -15.99
C LEU A 463 8.08 20.66 -17.15
N LEU A 464 8.29 21.97 -17.06
CA LEU A 464 7.95 22.92 -18.14
C LEU A 464 8.77 22.66 -19.41
N GLN A 465 10.09 22.51 -19.29
CA GLN A 465 10.97 22.29 -20.43
C GLN A 465 10.62 21.02 -21.22
N TYR A 466 10.11 19.99 -20.55
CA TYR A 466 9.81 18.69 -21.16
C TYR A 466 8.32 18.44 -21.43
N GLY A 467 7.49 19.48 -21.40
CA GLY A 467 6.14 19.47 -21.99
C GLY A 467 4.97 19.33 -21.02
N ALA A 468 5.16 19.65 -19.73
CA ALA A 468 4.02 19.79 -18.82
C ALA A 468 3.13 20.97 -19.24
N ASP A 469 1.81 20.79 -19.19
CA ASP A 469 0.87 21.85 -19.53
C ASP A 469 0.87 22.94 -18.44
N VAL A 470 1.43 24.10 -18.80
CA VAL A 470 1.51 25.30 -17.95
C VAL A 470 0.13 25.88 -17.61
N ASN A 471 -0.88 25.56 -18.41
CA ASN A 471 -2.26 26.06 -18.30
C ASN A 471 -3.26 24.95 -17.98
N ALA A 472 -2.79 23.83 -17.43
CA ALA A 472 -3.64 22.80 -16.86
C ALA A 472 -4.60 23.42 -15.84
N ILE A 473 -5.76 22.81 -15.64
CA ILE A 473 -6.78 23.29 -14.69
C ILE A 473 -7.09 22.21 -13.67
N ASP A 474 -7.17 22.59 -12.40
CA ASP A 474 -7.64 21.72 -11.32
C ASP A 474 -9.19 21.65 -11.29
N ALA A 475 -9.76 20.93 -10.31
CA ALA A 475 -11.21 20.79 -10.15
C ALA A 475 -11.94 22.13 -9.88
N VAL A 476 -11.26 23.12 -9.33
CA VAL A 476 -11.77 24.48 -9.06
C VAL A 476 -11.37 25.46 -10.16
N ARG A 477 -10.84 24.95 -11.28
CA ARG A 477 -10.32 25.70 -12.43
C ARG A 477 -9.14 26.63 -12.12
N ASN A 478 -8.43 26.42 -11.03
CA ASN A 478 -7.16 27.09 -10.82
C ASN A 478 -6.15 26.56 -11.84
N THR A 479 -5.32 27.47 -12.36
CA THR A 479 -4.11 27.08 -13.10
C THR A 479 -2.93 26.94 -12.13
N PRO A 480 -1.79 26.34 -12.55
CA PRO A 480 -0.59 26.29 -11.72
C PRO A 480 -0.15 27.67 -11.21
N LEU A 481 -0.38 28.72 -12.00
CA LEU A 481 -0.10 30.10 -11.61
C LEU A 481 -1.03 30.61 -10.50
N HIS A 482 -2.30 30.20 -10.48
CA HIS A 482 -3.22 30.51 -9.37
C HIS A 482 -2.77 29.85 -8.07
N ILE A 483 -2.32 28.58 -8.14
CA ILE A 483 -1.81 27.87 -6.96
C ILE A 483 -0.58 28.58 -6.42
N PHE A 484 0.42 28.84 -7.26
CA PHE A 484 1.64 29.55 -6.83
C PHE A 484 1.32 30.91 -6.20
N ALA A 485 0.45 31.71 -6.85
CA ALA A 485 0.07 33.02 -6.34
C ALA A 485 -0.67 32.97 -4.99
N SER A 486 -1.45 31.90 -4.74
CA SER A 486 -2.18 31.73 -3.48
C SER A 486 -1.30 31.25 -2.33
N THR A 487 -0.37 30.32 -2.59
CA THR A 487 0.38 29.61 -1.55
C THR A 487 1.72 30.24 -1.19
N SER A 488 2.37 30.99 -2.09
CA SER A 488 3.75 31.42 -1.87
C SER A 488 3.88 32.55 -0.85
N THR A 489 4.58 32.28 0.26
CA THR A 489 5.13 33.30 1.16
C THR A 489 6.50 33.81 0.72
N ILE A 490 7.19 33.06 -0.15
CA ILE A 490 8.54 33.32 -0.65
C ILE A 490 8.46 34.03 -2.00
N VAL A 491 9.21 35.13 -2.13
CA VAL A 491 9.29 35.97 -3.33
C VAL A 491 10.35 35.39 -4.28
N ASP A 492 10.01 34.32 -4.98
CA ASP A 492 10.88 33.76 -6.02
C ASP A 492 10.33 34.16 -7.40
N ASP A 493 10.60 35.41 -7.80
CA ASP A 493 10.14 36.01 -9.06
C ASP A 493 10.56 35.17 -10.29
N THR A 494 11.61 34.37 -10.11
CA THR A 494 12.14 33.45 -11.11
C THR A 494 11.10 32.42 -11.57
N ILE A 495 10.29 31.85 -10.66
CA ILE A 495 9.26 30.86 -10.98
C ILE A 495 8.19 31.48 -11.88
N ILE A 496 7.75 32.69 -11.57
CA ILE A 496 6.74 33.41 -12.36
C ILE A 496 7.28 33.68 -13.77
N GLN A 497 8.54 34.10 -13.87
CA GLN A 497 9.19 34.33 -15.15
C GLN A 497 9.23 33.05 -16.00
N TYR A 498 9.64 31.92 -15.43
CA TYR A 498 9.63 30.62 -16.13
C TYR A 498 8.23 30.20 -16.57
N LEU A 499 7.21 30.38 -15.72
CA LEU A 499 5.82 30.08 -16.08
C LEU A 499 5.35 30.97 -17.24
N CYS A 500 5.69 32.27 -17.22
CA CYS A 500 5.33 33.19 -18.29
C CYS A 500 6.07 32.88 -19.60
N ASP A 501 7.36 32.57 -19.54
CA ASP A 501 8.17 32.18 -20.69
C ASP A 501 7.67 30.86 -21.31
N ALA A 502 7.16 29.94 -20.48
CA ALA A 502 6.50 28.71 -20.92
C ALA A 502 5.07 28.93 -21.45
N GLY A 503 4.52 30.14 -21.36
CA GLY A 503 3.21 30.50 -21.91
C GLY A 503 2.04 30.44 -20.93
N ALA A 504 2.26 30.66 -19.63
CA ALA A 504 1.19 30.77 -18.64
C ALA A 504 0.20 31.90 -18.97
N HIS A 505 -1.09 31.60 -18.98
CA HIS A 505 -2.16 32.57 -19.19
C HIS A 505 -2.51 33.28 -17.88
N LEU A 506 -2.18 34.58 -17.83
CA LEU A 506 -2.45 35.48 -16.69
C LEU A 506 -3.93 35.88 -16.57
N ASP A 507 -4.67 35.80 -17.67
CA ASP A 507 -6.06 36.25 -17.78
C ASP A 507 -7.09 35.14 -17.54
N TYR A 508 -6.65 33.90 -17.29
CA TYR A 508 -7.57 32.81 -16.98
C TYR A 508 -8.18 33.01 -15.59
N VAL A 509 -9.45 32.64 -15.47
CA VAL A 509 -10.20 32.74 -14.22
C VAL A 509 -10.52 31.36 -13.64
N ASN A 510 -10.43 31.28 -12.31
CA ASN A 510 -10.89 30.12 -11.54
C ASN A 510 -12.43 30.05 -11.51
N ALA A 511 -12.99 29.06 -10.80
CA ALA A 511 -14.44 28.90 -10.68
C ALA A 511 -15.16 30.08 -9.99
N LEU A 512 -14.43 30.90 -9.21
CA LEU A 512 -14.94 32.11 -8.57
C LEU A 512 -14.86 33.35 -9.48
N GLY A 513 -14.30 33.21 -10.68
CA GLY A 513 -14.11 34.33 -11.62
C GLY A 513 -12.87 35.19 -11.31
N GLU A 514 -11.98 34.71 -10.43
CA GLU A 514 -10.77 35.42 -10.01
C GLU A 514 -9.59 35.04 -10.90
N THR A 515 -8.76 36.02 -11.27
CA THR A 515 -7.49 35.78 -11.97
C THR A 515 -6.36 35.47 -10.98
N SER A 516 -5.21 35.01 -11.48
CA SER A 516 -4.03 34.77 -10.63
C SER A 516 -3.54 36.02 -9.89
N ILE A 517 -3.82 37.22 -10.40
CA ILE A 517 -3.51 38.50 -9.74
C ILE A 517 -4.45 38.76 -8.56
N ASP A 518 -5.72 38.38 -8.71
CA ASP A 518 -6.75 38.61 -7.69
C ASP A 518 -6.51 37.69 -6.49
N VAL A 519 -6.21 36.42 -6.77
CA VAL A 519 -5.90 35.37 -5.78
C VAL A 519 -4.55 35.60 -5.06
N ALA A 520 -3.63 36.36 -5.65
CA ALA A 520 -2.31 36.58 -5.07
C ALA A 520 -2.41 37.13 -3.64
N THR A 521 -1.76 36.50 -2.68
CA THR A 521 -1.78 36.94 -1.28
C THR A 521 -0.70 38.00 -0.99
N ASN A 522 0.42 37.96 -1.72
CA ASN A 522 1.56 38.86 -1.55
C ASN A 522 1.51 40.07 -2.52
N LEU A 523 1.72 41.29 -1.98
CA LEU A 523 1.73 42.54 -2.74
C LEU A 523 2.83 42.60 -3.79
N ASN A 524 3.99 42.01 -3.54
CA ASN A 524 5.12 42.02 -4.48
C ASN A 524 4.81 41.14 -5.71
N ILE A 525 4.19 39.98 -5.50
CA ILE A 525 3.74 39.09 -6.57
C ILE A 525 2.65 39.78 -7.41
N LYS A 526 1.73 40.52 -6.77
CA LYS A 526 0.75 41.33 -7.51
C LYS A 526 1.42 42.39 -8.38
N GLN A 527 2.43 43.09 -7.87
CA GLN A 527 3.16 44.10 -8.63
C GLN A 527 3.90 43.46 -9.81
N PHE A 528 4.59 42.34 -9.59
CA PHE A 528 5.32 41.65 -10.64
C PHE A 528 4.41 41.05 -11.72
N LEU A 529 3.29 40.43 -11.35
CA LEU A 529 2.33 39.95 -12.34
C LEU A 529 1.77 41.12 -13.17
N LYS A 530 1.52 42.29 -12.57
CA LYS A 530 1.09 43.50 -13.29
C LYS A 530 2.16 44.07 -14.23
N THR A 531 3.44 43.91 -13.93
CA THR A 531 4.50 44.37 -14.85
C THR A 531 4.70 43.40 -16.02
N VAL A 532 4.47 42.10 -15.79
CA VAL A 532 4.63 41.04 -16.81
C VAL A 532 3.38 40.87 -17.69
N THR A 533 2.19 41.30 -17.24
CA THR A 533 0.95 41.22 -18.03
C THR A 533 1.08 41.90 -19.39
N LYS A 534 1.09 41.07 -20.44
CA LYS A 534 0.91 41.49 -21.83
C LYS A 534 -0.41 40.90 -22.33
N HIS A 535 -1.45 41.72 -22.41
CA HIS A 535 -2.73 41.27 -22.91
C HIS A 535 -2.68 41.09 -24.43
N SER A 536 -2.95 39.87 -24.90
CA SER A 536 -3.20 39.67 -26.32
C SER A 536 -4.57 40.22 -26.69
N LEU A 537 -4.73 40.68 -27.95
CA LEU A 537 -6.04 41.11 -28.47
C LEU A 537 -7.12 40.02 -28.29
N LYS A 538 -6.72 38.75 -28.43
CA LYS A 538 -7.57 37.59 -28.22
C LYS A 538 -8.09 37.50 -26.78
N CYS A 539 -7.24 37.74 -25.78
CA CYS A 539 -7.61 37.78 -24.37
C CYS A 539 -8.56 38.94 -24.07
N LEU A 540 -8.27 40.15 -24.59
CA LEU A 540 -9.11 41.34 -24.41
C LEU A 540 -10.52 41.13 -24.98
N CYS A 541 -10.62 40.55 -26.19
CA CYS A 541 -11.91 40.22 -26.78
C CYS A 541 -12.67 39.16 -25.97
N ALA A 542 -12.00 38.12 -25.48
CA ALA A 542 -12.63 37.09 -24.65
C ALA A 542 -13.18 37.67 -23.33
N ARG A 543 -12.39 38.51 -22.64
CA ARG A 543 -12.83 39.21 -21.42
C ARG A 543 -14.03 40.13 -21.68
N LEU A 544 -14.04 40.86 -22.80
CA LEU A 544 -15.17 41.72 -23.17
C LEU A 544 -16.44 40.92 -23.48
N ILE A 545 -16.31 39.77 -24.12
CA ILE A 545 -17.44 38.88 -24.42
C ILE A 545 -18.07 38.36 -23.11
N GLN A 546 -17.24 37.87 -22.18
CA GLN A 546 -17.68 37.39 -20.86
C GLN A 546 -18.27 38.52 -20.01
N LYS A 547 -17.55 39.64 -19.85
CA LYS A 547 -17.98 40.78 -19.03
C LYS A 547 -19.32 41.36 -19.47
N ASN A 548 -19.59 41.39 -20.77
CA ASN A 548 -20.85 41.92 -21.32
C ASN A 548 -21.88 40.82 -21.64
N SER A 549 -21.63 39.57 -21.24
CA SER A 549 -22.51 38.40 -21.48
C SER A 549 -22.98 38.28 -22.94
N ILE A 550 -22.08 38.54 -23.89
CA ILE A 550 -22.40 38.55 -25.32
C ILE A 550 -22.63 37.09 -25.78
N PRO A 551 -23.74 36.75 -26.45
CA PRO A 551 -23.98 35.38 -26.91
C PRO A 551 -23.04 35.01 -28.07
N PHE A 552 -22.13 34.06 -27.82
CA PHE A 552 -21.06 33.65 -28.76
C PHE A 552 -21.17 32.20 -29.29
N HIS A 553 -22.05 31.36 -28.73
CA HIS A 553 -22.25 29.98 -29.21
C HIS A 553 -22.81 29.98 -30.65
N GLY A 554 -22.17 29.25 -31.56
CA GLY A 554 -22.52 29.23 -33.00
C GLY A 554 -22.07 30.45 -33.81
N LYS A 555 -21.48 31.47 -33.17
CA LYS A 555 -20.95 32.69 -33.83
C LYS A 555 -19.42 32.72 -33.94
N ILE A 556 -18.73 31.94 -33.11
CA ILE A 556 -17.28 31.79 -33.15
C ILE A 556 -16.93 30.32 -33.43
N ALA A 557 -15.73 30.06 -33.94
CA ALA A 557 -15.25 28.70 -34.15
C ALA A 557 -15.31 27.87 -32.86
N ASN A 558 -15.71 26.60 -32.97
CA ASN A 558 -15.87 25.71 -31.80
C ASN A 558 -14.59 25.59 -30.95
N SER A 559 -13.41 25.71 -31.56
CA SER A 559 -12.12 25.73 -30.86
C SER A 559 -11.90 26.95 -29.95
N LEU A 560 -12.61 28.05 -30.19
CA LEU A 560 -12.50 29.30 -29.41
C LEU A 560 -13.52 29.39 -28.26
N ILE A 561 -14.59 28.58 -28.28
CA ILE A 561 -15.62 28.55 -27.23
C ILE A 561 -14.98 28.23 -25.87
N GLY A 562 -14.12 27.21 -25.81
CA GLY A 562 -13.41 26.84 -24.58
C GLY A 562 -12.47 27.95 -24.09
N PHE A 563 -11.80 28.66 -25.00
CA PHE A 563 -10.91 29.76 -24.66
C PHE A 563 -11.66 30.97 -24.08
N VAL A 564 -12.83 31.31 -24.63
CA VAL A 564 -13.68 32.39 -24.10
C VAL A 564 -14.23 32.02 -22.72
N LYS A 565 -14.61 30.75 -22.48
CA LYS A 565 -15.07 30.29 -21.16
C LYS A 565 -13.99 30.31 -20.07
N LYS A 566 -12.70 30.27 -20.45
CA LYS A 566 -11.56 30.34 -19.54
C LYS A 566 -11.22 31.76 -19.08
N HIS A 567 -11.72 32.78 -19.78
CA HIS A 567 -11.73 34.20 -19.38
C HIS A 567 -13.09 34.56 -18.79
#